data_AF-A0A7J6LE77-F1
#
_entry.id   AF-A0A7J6LE77-F1
#
_cell.length_a   1.000
_cell.length_b   1.000
_cell.length_c   1.000
_cell.angle_alpha   90.00
_cell.angle_beta   90.00
_cell.angle_gamma   90.00
#
_symmetry.space_group_name_H-M   'P 1'
#
loop_
_entity.id
_entity.type
_entity.pdbx_description
1 polymer ?
#
loop_
_entity_poly.entity_id
_entity_poly.type
_entity_poly.pdbx_seq_one_letter_code
_entity_poly.pdbx_strand_id
1 'polypeptide(L)'
;MLSLVKNLFGRPPPPDVKEEDVSDDGSPGQEGATAVQTATGCALDLLKGDFFVLDGGEWTSLADGLCSVTFDEALGRMYVSQEDEEVEEVFNAKQMTNVQRYDDPDDGYPCIQWIVVTRSENMSEWGLKFRNEEAVDEFVRQVEMLGQAESTIVVQIDGLSMTAREGPGEWSPVGHSNSVMVMITQRKDFEAHLVIFDQADDSLLYSGAITAGLGFKYEWPKIMFLGFSPLSSKTPVLAIECPTHAAFASLCGALDKVQAERRFKKKIPGKPKATENEKAEEFYDVDNEEEPAERSEDASEFSTTSEAWSSEDEYGSSPVKTYPKKQGARDGGATESNKLMGTSKTVGGDRAFVWRTKVSNRRQAARHEAGGGANMNVLRMDADGLEQVTRINNILYKGEGVCPTACMMHEGDNKMLLLDHSDPADADKVLCMDLNVGKVVQEWNADSMRVNSLIPTSKTAQSTGEQCFMGMNDKAVFVMDPRLDSRNTNRAQTYAYASNVKLSAAATDGGGRFALGNRVGEYRLFDGQTNKEGQIKRCKTLLKGTGDPIIKVDVT
;
A
#
# COMPACT_ATOMS: atom_id res chain seq x y z
N MET A 1 -8.04 -14.67 -28.04
CA MET A 1 -8.07 -14.13 -26.67
C MET A 1 -8.27 -12.63 -26.68
N LEU A 2 -7.36 -11.82 -27.25
CA LEU A 2 -7.56 -10.37 -27.42
C LEU A 2 -8.93 -9.96 -28.03
N SER A 3 -9.43 -10.64 -29.07
CA SER A 3 -10.79 -10.37 -29.61
C SER A 3 -11.95 -11.01 -28.84
N LEU A 4 -11.68 -11.83 -27.82
CA LEU A 4 -12.70 -12.30 -26.87
C LEU A 4 -12.82 -11.27 -25.76
N VAL A 5 -11.67 -10.89 -25.17
CA VAL A 5 -11.50 -9.79 -24.22
C VAL A 5 -12.12 -8.50 -24.76
N LYS A 6 -11.75 -8.05 -25.97
CA LYS A 6 -12.33 -6.81 -26.56
C LYS A 6 -13.85 -6.84 -26.76
N ASN A 7 -14.47 -8.01 -26.89
CA ASN A 7 -15.93 -8.11 -26.92
C ASN A 7 -16.49 -8.04 -25.49
N LEU A 8 -15.89 -8.78 -24.55
CA LEU A 8 -16.17 -8.76 -23.10
C LEU A 8 -15.89 -7.42 -22.38
N PHE A 9 -15.58 -6.37 -23.13
CA PHE A 9 -15.36 -5.00 -22.65
C PHE A 9 -15.97 -3.98 -23.63
N GLY A 10 -17.00 -4.39 -24.38
CA GLY A 10 -17.81 -3.53 -25.23
C GLY A 10 -18.55 -2.45 -24.44
N ARG A 11 -18.90 -1.36 -25.13
CA ARG A 11 -19.66 -0.25 -24.53
C ARG A 11 -21.15 -0.46 -24.83
N PRO A 12 -22.07 -0.40 -23.85
CA PRO A 12 -23.50 -0.40 -24.14
C PRO A 12 -23.86 0.83 -24.99
N PRO A 13 -24.85 0.73 -25.89
CA PRO A 13 -25.32 1.87 -26.66
C PRO A 13 -25.97 2.92 -25.74
N PRO A 14 -25.86 4.22 -26.03
CA PRO A 14 -26.57 5.25 -25.29
C PRO A 14 -28.10 5.08 -25.48
N PRO A 15 -28.92 5.48 -24.49
CA PRO A 15 -30.37 5.37 -24.60
C PRO A 15 -30.92 6.27 -25.72
N ASP A 16 -31.87 5.75 -26.50
CA ASP A 16 -32.45 6.43 -27.67
C ASP A 16 -33.08 7.79 -27.31
N VAL A 17 -32.38 8.87 -27.66
CA VAL A 17 -32.98 10.21 -27.73
C VAL A 17 -33.77 10.30 -29.02
N LYS A 18 -35.10 10.43 -28.91
CA LYS A 18 -35.98 10.71 -30.04
C LYS A 18 -35.87 12.18 -30.41
N GLU A 19 -35.10 12.49 -31.44
CA GLU A 19 -35.18 13.77 -32.13
C GLU A 19 -36.20 13.69 -33.28
N GLU A 20 -36.90 14.80 -33.56
CA GLU A 20 -38.02 14.88 -34.51
C GLU A 20 -37.56 15.36 -35.90
N ASP A 21 -38.25 14.93 -36.95
CA ASP A 21 -37.89 15.23 -38.35
C ASP A 21 -37.89 16.74 -38.70
N VAL A 22 -36.79 17.22 -39.28
CA VAL A 22 -36.74 18.48 -40.07
C VAL A 22 -35.89 18.24 -41.34
N SER A 23 -36.31 18.81 -42.47
CA SER A 23 -35.84 18.47 -43.82
C SER A 23 -35.06 19.60 -44.55
N ASP A 24 -34.57 19.28 -45.76
CA ASP A 24 -33.94 20.14 -46.79
C ASP A 24 -32.54 20.72 -46.47
N ASP A 25 -31.64 20.95 -47.44
CA ASP A 25 -31.47 20.46 -48.83
C ASP A 25 -30.01 20.80 -49.28
N GLY A 26 -29.51 20.19 -50.37
CA GLY A 26 -28.35 20.70 -51.12
C GLY A 26 -27.09 19.82 -51.14
N SER A 27 -26.42 19.77 -52.30
CA SER A 27 -25.21 18.99 -52.61
C SER A 27 -24.45 19.66 -53.77
N PRO A 28 -23.21 19.25 -54.14
CA PRO A 28 -22.12 18.60 -53.40
C PRO A 28 -20.75 19.35 -53.54
N GLY A 29 -19.67 18.83 -52.94
CA GLY A 29 -18.30 19.32 -53.21
C GLY A 29 -17.17 18.37 -52.80
N GLN A 30 -16.32 17.98 -53.76
CA GLN A 30 -14.98 17.38 -53.56
C GLN A 30 -13.95 18.52 -53.35
N GLU A 31 -12.73 18.35 -52.80
CA GLU A 31 -11.97 17.14 -52.47
C GLU A 31 -10.87 17.40 -51.41
N GLY A 32 -10.43 16.35 -50.71
CA GLY A 32 -9.02 16.22 -50.28
C GLY A 32 -8.53 16.88 -48.98
N ALA A 33 -8.59 16.15 -47.87
CA ALA A 33 -7.67 16.33 -46.73
C ALA A 33 -7.37 14.99 -46.03
N THR A 34 -6.17 14.90 -45.46
CA THR A 34 -5.56 13.72 -44.81
C THR A 34 -6.43 13.00 -43.77
N ALA A 35 -6.49 11.66 -43.84
CA ALA A 35 -7.13 10.83 -42.84
C ALA A 35 -6.28 10.71 -41.56
N VAL A 36 -6.56 11.57 -40.56
CA VAL A 36 -6.31 11.25 -39.14
C VAL A 36 -7.60 10.60 -38.62
N GLN A 37 -7.53 9.33 -38.19
CA GLN A 37 -8.70 8.68 -37.60
C GLN A 37 -8.98 9.29 -36.23
N THR A 38 -10.10 10.01 -36.13
CA THR A 38 -10.56 10.66 -34.91
C THR A 38 -10.92 9.64 -33.84
N ALA A 39 -10.04 9.45 -32.86
CA ALA A 39 -10.44 8.95 -31.55
C ALA A 39 -11.54 9.87 -31.01
N THR A 40 -12.60 9.29 -30.44
CA THR A 40 -13.81 10.04 -30.07
C THR A 40 -13.54 11.00 -28.91
N GLY A 41 -13.68 12.31 -29.18
CA GLY A 41 -13.35 13.39 -28.24
C GLY A 41 -14.11 13.40 -26.91
N CYS A 42 -15.09 12.51 -26.71
CA CYS A 42 -15.78 12.33 -25.43
C CYS A 42 -15.09 11.35 -24.48
N ALA A 43 -14.05 10.63 -24.91
CA ALA A 43 -13.26 9.74 -24.03
C ALA A 43 -12.12 10.49 -23.31
N LEU A 44 -11.52 11.49 -23.97
CA LEU A 44 -10.34 12.22 -23.49
C LEU A 44 -10.62 13.18 -22.32
N ASP A 45 -11.88 13.53 -22.07
CA ASP A 45 -12.28 14.38 -20.93
C ASP A 45 -12.67 13.58 -19.67
N LEU A 46 -12.94 12.27 -19.79
CA LEU A 46 -13.32 11.44 -18.63
C LEU A 46 -12.10 11.12 -17.75
N LEU A 47 -11.00 10.72 -18.38
CA LEU A 47 -9.77 10.30 -17.72
C LEU A 47 -8.83 11.50 -17.47
N LYS A 48 -9.32 12.47 -16.70
CA LYS A 48 -8.53 13.62 -16.23
C LYS A 48 -8.53 13.68 -14.71
N GLY A 49 -7.34 13.85 -14.12
CA GLY A 49 -7.14 13.81 -12.67
C GLY A 49 -5.90 14.56 -12.22
N ASP A 50 -5.84 14.86 -10.93
CA ASP A 50 -4.67 15.43 -10.30
C ASP A 50 -3.64 14.29 -10.07
N PHE A 51 -2.35 14.51 -10.33
CA PHE A 51 -1.34 13.44 -10.43
C PHE A 51 -0.18 13.60 -9.42
N PHE A 52 0.18 12.49 -8.76
CA PHE A 52 1.06 12.49 -7.58
C PHE A 52 2.10 11.37 -7.58
N VAL A 53 3.21 11.63 -6.90
CA VAL A 53 4.22 10.63 -6.50
C VAL A 53 4.45 10.68 -4.99
N LEU A 54 4.58 9.51 -4.35
CA LEU A 54 4.91 9.38 -2.92
C LEU A 54 6.43 9.17 -2.75
N ASP A 55 7.15 10.26 -2.49
CA ASP A 55 8.56 10.23 -2.07
C ASP A 55 8.72 10.71 -0.64
N GLY A 56 9.76 10.22 0.07
CA GLY A 56 10.07 10.59 1.45
C GLY A 56 8.99 10.29 2.51
N GLY A 57 7.84 9.74 2.13
CA GLY A 57 6.65 9.57 2.97
C GLY A 57 5.58 10.67 2.81
N GLU A 58 5.69 11.54 1.80
CA GLU A 58 4.71 12.60 1.50
C GLU A 58 4.28 12.56 0.03
N TRP A 59 3.01 12.91 -0.25
CA TRP A 59 2.49 12.99 -1.62
C TRP A 59 2.86 14.33 -2.25
N THR A 60 3.61 14.30 -3.35
CA THR A 60 3.98 15.48 -4.12
C THR A 60 3.16 15.52 -5.41
N SER A 61 2.44 16.62 -5.64
CA SER A 61 1.76 16.89 -6.92
C SER A 61 2.79 17.19 -8.00
N LEU A 62 2.64 16.56 -9.16
CA LEU A 62 3.56 16.74 -10.28
C LEU A 62 3.18 17.87 -11.24
N ALA A 63 1.94 18.35 -11.16
CA ALA A 63 1.43 19.54 -11.83
C ALA A 63 0.48 20.32 -10.88
N ASP A 64 0.22 21.60 -11.18
CA ASP A 64 -0.88 22.38 -10.58
C ASP A 64 -2.19 22.26 -11.41
N GLY A 65 -2.14 21.66 -12.61
CA GLY A 65 -3.28 21.34 -13.47
C GLY A 65 -3.80 19.90 -13.41
N LEU A 66 -4.75 19.57 -14.31
CA LEU A 66 -5.24 18.20 -14.50
C LEU A 66 -4.43 17.49 -15.58
N CYS A 67 -3.78 16.38 -15.22
CA CYS A 67 -3.19 15.48 -16.20
C CYS A 67 -4.26 14.65 -16.91
N SER A 68 -4.09 14.41 -18.21
CA SER A 68 -4.86 13.43 -18.97
C SER A 68 -4.18 12.06 -18.93
N VAL A 69 -4.99 11.00 -18.80
CA VAL A 69 -4.52 9.62 -18.87
C VAL A 69 -4.94 9.00 -20.20
N THR A 70 -3.98 8.42 -20.92
CA THR A 70 -4.23 7.70 -22.18
C THR A 70 -3.57 6.33 -22.18
N PHE A 71 -4.08 5.41 -23.01
CA PHE A 71 -3.69 4.01 -23.02
C PHE A 71 -3.33 3.54 -24.44
N ASP A 72 -2.18 2.86 -24.56
CA ASP A 72 -1.75 2.18 -25.79
C ASP A 72 -1.86 0.66 -25.59
N GLU A 73 -2.89 0.07 -26.19
CA GLU A 73 -3.14 -1.37 -26.20
C GLU A 73 -2.08 -2.19 -26.92
N ALA A 74 -1.40 -1.62 -27.93
CA ALA A 74 -0.42 -2.33 -28.75
C ALA A 74 0.95 -2.40 -28.05
N LEU A 75 1.30 -1.38 -27.27
CA LEU A 75 2.51 -1.34 -26.45
C LEU A 75 2.31 -1.83 -25.01
N GLY A 76 1.07 -1.94 -24.53
CA GLY A 76 0.73 -2.32 -23.15
C GLY A 76 1.08 -1.20 -22.15
N ARG A 77 0.85 0.05 -22.53
CA ARG A 77 1.32 1.24 -21.81
C ARG A 77 0.18 2.17 -21.41
N MET A 78 0.37 2.85 -20.30
CA MET A 78 -0.40 4.01 -19.85
C MET A 78 0.51 5.23 -19.89
N TYR A 79 -0.01 6.35 -20.37
CA TYR A 79 0.64 7.64 -20.43
C TYR A 79 -0.15 8.61 -19.58
N VAL A 80 0.53 9.36 -18.70
CA VAL A 80 -0.05 10.44 -17.91
C VAL A 80 0.67 11.72 -18.30
N SER A 81 -0.05 12.71 -18.84
CA SER A 81 0.58 13.93 -19.34
C SER A 81 -0.20 15.21 -19.06
N GLN A 82 0.52 16.32 -19.04
CA GLN A 82 -0.04 17.67 -19.09
C GLN A 82 0.85 18.58 -19.94
N GLU A 83 0.31 19.05 -21.07
CA GLU A 83 1.05 19.82 -22.08
C GLU A 83 1.54 21.18 -21.55
N ASP A 84 0.73 21.88 -20.74
CA ASP A 84 1.05 23.23 -20.22
C ASP A 84 2.21 23.27 -19.20
N GLU A 85 2.55 22.14 -18.57
CA GLU A 85 3.57 22.05 -17.51
C GLU A 85 4.73 21.08 -17.86
N GLU A 86 4.82 20.65 -19.12
CA GLU A 86 5.84 19.71 -19.65
C GLU A 86 5.92 18.36 -18.89
N VAL A 87 4.82 17.92 -18.26
CA VAL A 87 4.74 16.64 -17.54
C VAL A 87 4.36 15.52 -18.51
N GLU A 88 5.22 14.50 -18.64
CA GLU A 88 4.91 13.24 -19.34
C GLU A 88 5.53 12.06 -18.58
N GLU A 89 4.70 11.14 -18.07
CA GLU A 89 5.12 9.91 -17.40
C GLU A 89 4.53 8.66 -18.07
N VAL A 90 5.33 7.60 -18.19
CA VAL A 90 5.03 6.44 -19.03
C VAL A 90 5.12 5.13 -18.25
N PHE A 91 3.97 4.52 -18.01
CA PHE A 91 3.82 3.31 -17.22
C PHE A 91 3.60 2.08 -18.09
N ASN A 92 4.26 0.97 -17.74
CA ASN A 92 3.99 -0.34 -18.32
C ASN A 92 3.00 -1.08 -17.41
N ALA A 93 1.83 -1.44 -17.94
CA ALA A 93 0.78 -2.09 -17.14
C ALA A 93 1.25 -3.39 -16.46
N LYS A 94 2.23 -4.10 -17.05
CA LYS A 94 2.82 -5.32 -16.46
C LYS A 94 3.77 -5.07 -15.29
N GLN A 95 4.14 -3.81 -15.03
CA GLN A 95 5.02 -3.37 -13.93
C GLN A 95 4.27 -2.61 -12.84
N MET A 96 3.01 -2.23 -13.10
CA MET A 96 2.09 -1.70 -12.09
C MET A 96 1.64 -2.85 -11.21
N THR A 97 1.73 -2.66 -9.90
CA THR A 97 1.41 -3.66 -8.88
C THR A 97 0.68 -2.98 -7.71
N ASN A 98 -0.10 -3.73 -6.94
CA ASN A 98 -0.90 -3.18 -5.83
C ASN A 98 -1.73 -1.96 -6.26
N VAL A 99 -2.54 -2.10 -7.31
CA VAL A 99 -3.51 -1.07 -7.70
C VAL A 99 -4.62 -1.06 -6.64
N GLN A 100 -4.81 0.08 -5.97
CA GLN A 100 -5.78 0.26 -4.89
C GLN A 100 -6.64 1.49 -5.13
N ARG A 101 -7.92 1.42 -4.72
CA ARG A 101 -8.88 2.52 -4.64
C ARG A 101 -9.02 2.96 -3.18
N TYR A 102 -9.20 4.24 -2.93
CA TYR A 102 -9.64 4.76 -1.63
C TYR A 102 -10.42 6.07 -1.81
N ASP A 103 -11.19 6.45 -0.80
CA ASP A 103 -11.81 7.77 -0.72
C ASP A 103 -10.81 8.75 -0.08
N ASP A 104 -10.61 9.94 -0.64
CA ASP A 104 -9.77 10.97 -0.02
C ASP A 104 -10.38 11.41 1.34
N PRO A 105 -9.65 11.36 2.46
CA PRO A 105 -10.21 11.62 3.78
C PRO A 105 -10.64 13.07 4.02
N ASP A 106 -10.14 14.03 3.22
CA ASP A 106 -10.39 15.46 3.43
C ASP A 106 -11.54 16.04 2.57
N ASP A 107 -11.80 15.47 1.39
CA ASP A 107 -12.87 15.92 0.49
C ASP A 107 -13.73 14.81 -0.17
N GLY A 108 -13.40 13.53 0.04
CA GLY A 108 -14.23 12.39 -0.36
C GLY A 108 -14.22 12.04 -1.84
N TYR A 109 -13.34 12.65 -2.64
CA TYR A 109 -13.13 12.26 -4.04
C TYR A 109 -12.39 10.90 -4.14
N PRO A 110 -12.66 10.10 -5.19
CA PRO A 110 -12.03 8.80 -5.34
C PRO A 110 -10.59 8.91 -5.88
N CYS A 111 -9.67 8.27 -5.17
CA CYS A 111 -8.25 8.18 -5.50
C CYS A 111 -7.88 6.76 -5.93
N ILE A 112 -6.94 6.66 -6.86
CA ILE A 112 -6.25 5.41 -7.22
C ILE A 112 -4.77 5.55 -6.90
N GLN A 113 -4.19 4.50 -6.34
CA GLN A 113 -2.75 4.37 -6.11
C GLN A 113 -2.22 3.08 -6.77
N TRP A 114 -0.97 3.10 -7.21
CA TRP A 114 -0.24 1.90 -7.66
C TRP A 114 1.26 2.00 -7.36
N ILE A 115 1.93 0.84 -7.34
CA ILE A 115 3.39 0.75 -7.16
C ILE A 115 4.02 0.20 -8.44
N VAL A 116 4.97 0.93 -9.00
CA VAL A 116 5.74 0.55 -10.19
C VAL A 116 7.04 -0.11 -9.76
N VAL A 117 7.23 -1.37 -10.15
CA VAL A 117 8.46 -2.13 -9.85
C VAL A 117 9.39 -2.11 -11.06
N THR A 118 10.58 -1.53 -10.91
CA THR A 118 11.60 -1.51 -11.96
C THR A 118 12.47 -2.78 -11.94
N ARG A 119 13.30 -2.97 -12.97
CA ARG A 119 14.29 -4.07 -13.04
C ARG A 119 15.38 -4.01 -11.97
N SER A 120 15.59 -2.88 -11.28
CA SER A 120 16.56 -2.71 -10.20
C SER A 120 15.96 -2.91 -8.79
N GLU A 121 14.77 -3.51 -8.72
CA GLU A 121 13.92 -3.56 -7.51
C GLU A 121 13.57 -2.18 -6.94
N ASN A 122 13.73 -1.10 -7.71
CA ASN A 122 13.26 0.22 -7.30
C ASN A 122 11.74 0.28 -7.41
N MET A 123 11.11 0.79 -6.36
CA MET A 123 9.66 0.85 -6.20
C MET A 123 9.26 2.33 -6.05
N SER A 124 8.65 2.88 -7.10
CA SER A 124 8.00 4.19 -7.04
C SER A 124 6.49 4.02 -6.91
N GLU A 125 5.87 4.91 -6.15
CA GLU A 125 4.50 4.78 -5.66
C GLU A 125 3.75 6.04 -6.08
N TRP A 126 2.65 5.86 -6.80
CA TRP A 126 2.02 6.89 -7.62
C TRP A 126 0.52 6.95 -7.34
N GLY A 127 -0.06 8.14 -7.51
CA GLY A 127 -1.47 8.40 -7.24
C GLY A 127 -2.11 9.24 -8.33
N LEU A 128 -3.38 8.95 -8.63
CA LEU A 128 -4.28 9.80 -9.41
C LEU A 128 -5.55 10.05 -8.62
N LYS A 129 -5.96 11.32 -8.52
CA LYS A 129 -7.24 11.72 -7.94
C LYS A 129 -8.20 12.14 -9.04
N PHE A 130 -9.38 11.52 -9.08
CA PHE A 130 -10.41 11.82 -10.06
C PHE A 130 -11.58 12.55 -9.42
N ARG A 131 -12.34 13.30 -10.22
CA ARG A 131 -13.53 14.02 -9.74
C ARG A 131 -14.80 13.15 -9.73
N ASN A 132 -14.80 12.06 -10.50
CA ASN A 132 -15.95 11.18 -10.73
C ASN A 132 -15.55 9.72 -10.51
N GLU A 133 -16.44 8.93 -9.91
CA GLU A 133 -16.28 7.46 -9.75
C GLU A 133 -16.14 6.74 -11.10
N GLU A 134 -16.92 7.15 -12.11
CA GLU A 134 -16.90 6.60 -13.47
C GLU A 134 -15.50 6.63 -14.12
N ALA A 135 -14.69 7.65 -13.82
CA ALA A 135 -13.33 7.77 -14.32
C ALA A 135 -12.37 6.79 -13.63
N VAL A 136 -12.62 6.46 -12.36
CA VAL A 136 -11.88 5.44 -11.62
C VAL A 136 -12.21 4.05 -12.11
N ASP A 137 -13.50 3.76 -12.33
CA ASP A 137 -13.94 2.47 -12.83
C ASP A 137 -13.40 2.21 -14.26
N GLU A 138 -13.42 3.22 -15.15
CA GLU A 138 -12.79 3.14 -16.47
C GLU A 138 -11.26 3.00 -16.41
N PHE A 139 -10.58 3.73 -15.52
CA PHE A 139 -9.13 3.60 -15.35
C PHE A 139 -8.72 2.18 -14.93
N VAL A 140 -9.38 1.63 -13.90
CA VAL A 140 -9.10 0.27 -13.40
C VAL A 140 -9.34 -0.74 -14.51
N ARG A 141 -10.48 -0.64 -15.21
CA ARG A 141 -10.83 -1.50 -16.34
C ARG A 141 -9.75 -1.49 -17.44
N GLN A 142 -9.25 -0.31 -17.81
CA GLN A 142 -8.20 -0.17 -18.83
C GLN A 142 -6.86 -0.74 -18.38
N VAL A 143 -6.37 -0.38 -17.19
CA VAL A 143 -5.11 -0.92 -16.62
C VAL A 143 -5.15 -2.44 -16.56
N GLU A 144 -6.27 -3.02 -16.15
CA GLU A 144 -6.43 -4.47 -16.06
C GLU A 144 -6.55 -5.17 -17.41
N MET A 145 -7.23 -4.59 -18.41
CA MET A 145 -7.22 -5.12 -19.78
C MET A 145 -5.79 -5.21 -20.33
N LEU A 146 -4.98 -4.15 -20.14
CA LEU A 146 -3.57 -4.13 -20.55
C LEU A 146 -2.74 -5.16 -19.77
N GLY A 147 -2.97 -5.27 -18.45
CA GLY A 147 -2.34 -6.26 -17.59
C GLY A 147 -2.68 -7.71 -17.98
N GLN A 148 -3.89 -7.97 -18.48
CA GLN A 148 -4.39 -9.30 -18.83
C GLN A 148 -4.12 -9.75 -20.28
N ALA A 149 -3.58 -8.89 -21.16
CA ALA A 149 -3.44 -9.16 -22.60
C ALA A 149 -2.64 -10.44 -22.98
N GLU A 150 -1.74 -10.90 -22.11
CA GLU A 150 -0.94 -12.14 -22.27
C GLU A 150 -1.30 -13.26 -21.28
N SER A 151 -2.48 -13.16 -20.65
CA SER A 151 -2.99 -14.18 -19.73
C SER A 151 -3.44 -15.47 -20.45
N THR A 152 -3.80 -16.48 -19.66
CA THR A 152 -4.41 -17.73 -20.10
C THR A 152 -5.59 -18.05 -19.18
N ILE A 153 -6.70 -18.56 -19.73
CA ILE A 153 -7.88 -18.92 -18.94
C ILE A 153 -7.57 -20.20 -18.14
N VAL A 154 -7.71 -20.12 -16.81
CA VAL A 154 -7.53 -21.24 -15.86
C VAL A 154 -8.86 -21.96 -15.65
N VAL A 155 -9.95 -21.22 -15.51
CA VAL A 155 -11.32 -21.73 -15.50
C VAL A 155 -12.25 -20.69 -16.13
N GLN A 156 -13.29 -21.17 -16.80
CA GLN A 156 -14.49 -20.41 -17.16
C GLN A 156 -15.69 -21.21 -16.66
N ILE A 157 -16.68 -20.52 -16.09
CA ILE A 157 -17.97 -21.10 -15.69
C ILE A 157 -19.05 -20.11 -16.08
N ASP A 158 -20.09 -20.59 -16.75
CA ASP A 158 -21.25 -19.82 -17.20
C ASP A 158 -22.50 -20.17 -16.38
N GLY A 159 -23.55 -19.34 -16.45
CA GLY A 159 -24.85 -19.65 -15.85
C GLY A 159 -24.95 -19.43 -14.33
N LEU A 160 -24.11 -18.55 -13.77
CA LEU A 160 -24.15 -18.17 -12.36
C LEU A 160 -25.10 -16.97 -12.13
N SER A 161 -25.33 -16.65 -10.86
CA SER A 161 -25.98 -15.39 -10.45
C SER A 161 -25.05 -14.62 -9.51
N MET A 162 -25.07 -13.29 -9.55
CA MET A 162 -24.26 -12.44 -8.70
C MET A 162 -25.13 -11.53 -7.83
N THR A 163 -24.64 -11.24 -6.62
CA THR A 163 -25.30 -10.38 -5.64
C THR A 163 -24.26 -9.48 -4.96
N ALA A 164 -24.68 -8.30 -4.51
CA ALA A 164 -23.84 -7.36 -3.75
C ALA A 164 -24.53 -6.95 -2.43
N ARG A 165 -23.72 -6.49 -1.47
CA ARG A 165 -24.20 -5.93 -0.20
C ARG A 165 -23.27 -4.83 0.27
N GLU A 166 -23.80 -3.62 0.36
CA GLU A 166 -23.13 -2.48 0.99
C GLU A 166 -23.26 -2.58 2.52
N GLY A 167 -22.11 -2.63 3.21
CA GLY A 167 -22.05 -2.68 4.67
C GLY A 167 -22.95 -3.76 5.31
N PRO A 168 -23.82 -3.39 6.29
CA PRO A 168 -24.75 -4.30 6.95
C PRO A 168 -26.14 -4.40 6.26
N GLY A 169 -26.28 -3.94 5.01
CA GLY A 169 -27.56 -3.94 4.28
C GLY A 169 -28.07 -5.32 3.87
N GLU A 170 -29.14 -5.35 3.07
CA GLU A 170 -29.61 -6.59 2.42
C GLU A 170 -28.83 -6.89 1.13
N TRP A 171 -28.87 -8.14 0.67
CA TRP A 171 -28.23 -8.54 -0.59
C TRP A 171 -29.11 -8.16 -1.79
N SER A 172 -28.58 -7.34 -2.69
CA SER A 172 -29.20 -7.00 -3.98
C SER A 172 -28.64 -7.87 -5.11
N PRO A 173 -29.41 -8.18 -6.17
CA PRO A 173 -28.88 -8.82 -7.38
C PRO A 173 -28.00 -7.84 -8.18
N VAL A 174 -26.97 -8.37 -8.83
CA VAL A 174 -26.08 -7.62 -9.74
C VAL A 174 -25.99 -8.38 -11.06
N GLY A 175 -26.33 -7.71 -12.16
CA GLY A 175 -26.57 -8.35 -13.44
C GLY A 175 -27.83 -9.24 -13.44
N HIS A 176 -28.07 -9.90 -14.57
CA HIS A 176 -29.18 -10.82 -14.76
C HIS A 176 -28.92 -12.19 -14.10
N SER A 177 -30.00 -12.86 -13.69
CA SER A 177 -29.92 -14.17 -13.03
C SER A 177 -29.64 -15.29 -14.03
N ASN A 178 -28.65 -16.14 -13.73
CA ASN A 178 -28.20 -17.28 -14.55
C ASN A 178 -27.62 -16.90 -15.93
N SER A 179 -27.19 -15.65 -16.12
CA SER A 179 -26.37 -15.19 -17.26
C SER A 179 -24.97 -14.74 -16.85
N VAL A 180 -24.66 -14.71 -15.55
CA VAL A 180 -23.33 -14.31 -15.09
C VAL A 180 -22.33 -15.41 -15.44
N MET A 181 -21.21 -15.00 -16.04
CA MET A 181 -20.06 -15.83 -16.33
C MET A 181 -18.86 -15.35 -15.53
N VAL A 182 -18.08 -16.31 -15.02
CA VAL A 182 -16.88 -16.09 -14.22
C VAL A 182 -15.69 -16.74 -14.91
N MET A 183 -14.64 -15.96 -15.16
CA MET A 183 -13.33 -16.45 -15.58
C MET A 183 -12.27 -16.17 -14.53
N ILE A 184 -11.32 -17.09 -14.40
CA ILE A 184 -10.02 -16.79 -13.79
C ILE A 184 -8.97 -16.87 -14.89
N THR A 185 -8.20 -15.80 -15.06
CA THR A 185 -7.08 -15.73 -16.01
C THR A 185 -5.76 -15.70 -15.24
N GLN A 186 -4.70 -16.29 -15.79
CA GLN A 186 -3.36 -16.33 -15.18
C GLN A 186 -2.28 -16.09 -16.24
N ARG A 187 -1.34 -15.21 -15.93
CA ARG A 187 -0.16 -14.84 -16.73
C ARG A 187 1.03 -15.76 -16.47
N LYS A 188 2.05 -15.66 -17.32
CA LYS A 188 3.31 -16.44 -17.25
C LYS A 188 4.16 -16.17 -15.99
N ASP A 189 3.89 -15.09 -15.27
CA ASP A 189 4.54 -14.67 -14.02
C ASP A 189 3.71 -15.05 -12.76
N PHE A 190 2.66 -15.87 -12.95
CA PHE A 190 1.69 -16.31 -11.94
C PHE A 190 0.82 -15.21 -11.33
N GLU A 191 0.85 -14.00 -11.90
CA GLU A 191 -0.20 -13.01 -11.64
C GLU A 191 -1.50 -13.46 -12.31
N ALA A 192 -2.62 -13.30 -11.61
CA ALA A 192 -3.90 -13.81 -12.03
C ALA A 192 -5.03 -12.84 -11.69
N HIS A 193 -6.10 -12.87 -12.47
CA HIS A 193 -7.24 -11.97 -12.37
C HIS A 193 -8.55 -12.77 -12.36
N LEU A 194 -9.54 -12.27 -11.62
CA LEU A 194 -10.93 -12.72 -11.61
C LEU A 194 -11.72 -11.75 -12.48
N VAL A 195 -12.43 -12.25 -13.49
CA VAL A 195 -13.30 -11.45 -14.37
C VAL A 195 -14.70 -12.01 -14.29
N ILE A 196 -15.69 -11.14 -14.10
CA ILE A 196 -17.10 -11.48 -13.97
C ILE A 196 -17.91 -10.59 -14.91
N PHE A 197 -18.78 -11.22 -15.69
CA PHE A 197 -19.44 -10.61 -16.85
C PHE A 197 -20.89 -11.08 -16.95
N ASP A 198 -21.81 -10.18 -17.28
CA ASP A 198 -23.19 -10.54 -17.61
C ASP A 198 -23.32 -10.81 -19.11
N GLN A 199 -23.58 -12.07 -19.47
CA GLN A 199 -23.79 -12.49 -20.86
C GLN A 199 -25.12 -12.00 -21.46
N ALA A 200 -26.02 -11.42 -20.67
CA ALA A 200 -27.28 -10.86 -21.16
C ALA A 200 -27.11 -9.40 -21.66
N ASP A 201 -26.41 -8.57 -20.89
CA ASP A 201 -26.20 -7.14 -21.17
C ASP A 201 -24.87 -6.82 -21.87
N ASP A 202 -24.04 -7.84 -22.13
CA ASP A 202 -22.65 -7.72 -22.62
C ASP A 202 -21.81 -6.77 -21.72
N SER A 203 -22.03 -6.84 -20.39
CA SER A 203 -21.51 -5.89 -19.41
C SER A 203 -20.56 -6.50 -18.38
N LEU A 204 -19.51 -5.75 -18.04
CA LEU A 204 -18.56 -6.12 -16.99
C LEU A 204 -19.16 -5.86 -15.61
N LEU A 205 -19.31 -6.90 -14.79
CA LEU A 205 -19.76 -6.79 -13.40
C LEU A 205 -18.59 -6.64 -12.41
N TYR A 206 -17.44 -7.22 -12.75
CA TYR A 206 -16.21 -7.14 -11.95
C TYR A 206 -14.98 -7.53 -12.78
N SER A 207 -13.85 -6.90 -12.53
CA SER A 207 -12.53 -7.40 -12.93
C SER A 207 -11.53 -7.15 -11.81
N GLY A 208 -10.52 -8.02 -11.70
CA GLY A 208 -9.20 -7.61 -11.21
C GLY A 208 -8.35 -8.67 -10.56
N ALA A 209 -7.14 -8.26 -10.18
CA ALA A 209 -6.09 -9.13 -9.67
C ALA A 209 -6.50 -9.94 -8.42
N ILE A 210 -6.29 -11.27 -8.47
CA ILE A 210 -6.51 -12.19 -7.35
C ILE A 210 -5.34 -12.08 -6.39
N THR A 211 -5.55 -11.31 -5.32
CA THR A 211 -4.63 -11.16 -4.18
C THR A 211 -5.24 -11.73 -2.90
N ALA A 212 -4.53 -11.69 -1.77
CA ALA A 212 -5.11 -12.05 -0.48
C ALA A 212 -6.11 -10.98 0.02
N GLY A 213 -5.95 -9.73 -0.40
CA GLY A 213 -6.84 -8.61 -0.08
C GLY A 213 -8.29 -8.77 -0.53
N LEU A 214 -8.59 -9.63 -1.51
CA LEU A 214 -9.97 -9.90 -1.96
C LEU A 214 -10.81 -10.69 -0.93
N GLY A 215 -10.22 -11.23 0.15
CA GLY A 215 -10.98 -11.72 1.32
C GLY A 215 -11.98 -12.84 1.03
N PHE A 216 -11.65 -13.79 0.15
CA PHE A 216 -12.55 -14.89 -0.23
C PHE A 216 -13.07 -15.71 0.97
N LYS A 217 -14.39 -15.88 1.05
CA LYS A 217 -15.09 -16.80 1.96
C LYS A 217 -15.98 -17.75 1.16
N TYR A 218 -15.75 -19.05 1.32
CA TYR A 218 -16.51 -20.11 0.66
C TYR A 218 -17.64 -20.63 1.57
N GLU A 219 -18.90 -20.56 1.14
CA GLU A 219 -20.06 -21.04 1.90
C GLU A 219 -21.16 -21.55 0.94
N TRP A 220 -21.10 -22.83 0.58
CA TRP A 220 -21.99 -23.46 -0.42
C TRP A 220 -23.49 -23.11 -0.18
N PRO A 221 -24.22 -22.54 -1.17
CA PRO A 221 -23.89 -22.46 -2.61
C PRO A 221 -23.13 -21.20 -3.07
N LYS A 222 -22.67 -20.33 -2.17
CA LYS A 222 -22.13 -19.00 -2.48
C LYS A 222 -20.62 -18.88 -2.24
N ILE A 223 -19.94 -18.15 -3.12
CA ILE A 223 -18.57 -17.65 -2.91
C ILE A 223 -18.67 -16.15 -2.67
N MET A 224 -18.33 -15.71 -1.46
CA MET A 224 -18.24 -14.30 -1.09
C MET A 224 -16.80 -13.79 -1.24
N PHE A 225 -16.65 -12.54 -1.66
CA PHE A 225 -15.36 -11.83 -1.72
C PHE A 225 -15.62 -10.33 -1.59
N LEU A 226 -14.57 -9.55 -1.31
CA LEU A 226 -14.62 -8.09 -1.32
C LEU A 226 -14.03 -7.58 -2.63
N GLY A 227 -14.70 -6.62 -3.27
CA GLY A 227 -14.13 -5.89 -4.40
C GLY A 227 -12.95 -5.00 -3.97
N PHE A 228 -12.34 -4.27 -4.91
CA PHE A 228 -11.07 -3.59 -4.65
C PHE A 228 -11.06 -2.66 -3.45
N SER A 229 -10.13 -2.97 -2.54
CA SER A 229 -9.72 -2.20 -1.36
C SER A 229 -10.70 -2.20 -0.16
N PRO A 230 -10.20 -2.51 1.05
CA PRO A 230 -10.93 -2.24 2.30
C PRO A 230 -10.88 -0.76 2.71
N LEU A 231 -10.19 0.11 1.95
CA LEU A 231 -9.95 1.52 2.30
C LEU A 231 -10.97 2.50 1.68
N SER A 232 -11.97 2.03 0.93
CA SER A 232 -13.14 2.85 0.60
C SER A 232 -14.31 2.52 1.51
N SER A 233 -14.95 3.58 2.00
CA SER A 233 -16.17 3.52 2.80
C SER A 233 -17.37 2.91 2.07
N LYS A 234 -17.26 2.76 0.74
CA LYS A 234 -18.33 2.34 -0.17
C LYS A 234 -18.18 0.91 -0.71
N THR A 235 -17.08 0.20 -0.44
CA THR A 235 -16.78 -1.08 -1.10
C THR A 235 -17.85 -2.14 -0.82
N PRO A 236 -18.58 -2.64 -1.83
CA PRO A 236 -19.59 -3.66 -1.63
C PRO A 236 -18.96 -5.04 -1.42
N VAL A 237 -19.53 -5.85 -0.52
CA VAL A 237 -19.25 -7.29 -0.47
C VAL A 237 -19.97 -7.93 -1.64
N LEU A 238 -19.26 -8.71 -2.44
CA LEU A 238 -19.78 -9.39 -3.63
C LEU A 238 -19.95 -10.88 -3.34
N ALA A 239 -20.99 -11.50 -3.90
CA ALA A 239 -21.24 -12.92 -3.77
C ALA A 239 -21.75 -13.54 -5.08
N ILE A 240 -21.01 -14.56 -5.53
CA ILE A 240 -21.37 -15.41 -6.68
C ILE A 240 -22.14 -16.60 -6.12
N GLU A 241 -23.33 -16.88 -6.65
CA GLU A 241 -24.10 -18.09 -6.35
C GLU A 241 -23.93 -19.13 -7.45
N CYS A 242 -23.44 -20.32 -7.07
CA CYS A 242 -23.09 -21.38 -8.00
C CYS A 242 -24.28 -22.36 -8.20
N PRO A 243 -24.74 -22.60 -9.45
CA PRO A 243 -25.91 -23.45 -9.70
C PRO A 243 -25.68 -24.93 -9.39
N THR A 244 -24.43 -25.38 -9.28
CA THR A 244 -24.09 -26.77 -8.94
C THR A 244 -22.84 -26.86 -8.05
N HIS A 245 -22.78 -27.89 -7.22
CA HIS A 245 -21.60 -28.18 -6.38
C HIS A 245 -20.35 -28.47 -7.23
N ALA A 246 -20.52 -28.94 -8.47
CA ALA A 246 -19.41 -29.12 -9.41
C ALA A 246 -18.82 -27.76 -9.84
N ALA A 247 -19.67 -26.77 -10.17
CA ALA A 247 -19.24 -25.41 -10.49
C ALA A 247 -18.51 -24.75 -9.32
N PHE A 248 -19.08 -24.82 -8.11
CA PHE A 248 -18.46 -24.28 -6.89
C PHE A 248 -17.11 -24.93 -6.59
N ALA A 249 -17.02 -26.27 -6.61
CA ALA A 249 -15.76 -26.97 -6.37
C ALA A 249 -14.70 -26.68 -7.44
N SER A 250 -15.12 -26.48 -8.70
CA SER A 250 -14.23 -26.07 -9.79
C SER A 250 -13.69 -24.64 -9.57
N LEU A 251 -14.54 -23.71 -9.12
CA LEU A 251 -14.16 -22.32 -8.90
C LEU A 251 -13.24 -22.16 -7.68
N CYS A 252 -13.57 -22.78 -6.54
CA CYS A 252 -12.68 -22.80 -5.37
C CYS A 252 -11.35 -23.50 -5.69
N GLY A 253 -11.37 -24.63 -6.38
CA GLY A 253 -10.14 -25.34 -6.79
C GLY A 253 -9.25 -24.52 -7.72
N ALA A 254 -9.83 -23.70 -8.59
CA ALA A 254 -9.08 -22.78 -9.45
C ALA A 254 -8.50 -21.58 -8.65
N LEU A 255 -9.27 -20.98 -7.74
CA LEU A 255 -8.81 -19.91 -6.85
C LEU A 255 -7.65 -20.39 -5.97
N ASP A 256 -7.81 -21.51 -5.28
CA ASP A 256 -6.81 -22.07 -4.36
C ASP A 256 -5.52 -22.46 -5.11
N LYS A 257 -5.63 -23.08 -6.31
CA LYS A 257 -4.49 -23.36 -7.19
C LYS A 257 -3.74 -22.09 -7.55
N VAL A 258 -4.46 -21.06 -8.00
CA VAL A 258 -3.88 -19.79 -8.46
C VAL A 258 -3.18 -19.05 -7.33
N GLN A 259 -3.79 -18.99 -6.15
CA GLN A 259 -3.15 -18.41 -4.96
C GLN A 259 -1.92 -19.21 -4.53
N ALA A 260 -1.96 -20.55 -4.58
CA ALA A 260 -0.80 -21.38 -4.29
C ALA A 260 0.34 -21.15 -5.30
N GLU A 261 0.05 -21.08 -6.60
CA GLU A 261 1.06 -20.81 -7.64
C GLU A 261 1.66 -19.40 -7.53
N ARG A 262 0.86 -18.38 -7.19
CA ARG A 262 1.33 -17.00 -6.90
C ARG A 262 2.29 -16.98 -5.70
N ARG A 263 2.01 -17.76 -4.65
CA ARG A 263 2.91 -17.95 -3.49
C ARG A 263 4.15 -18.76 -3.85
N PHE A 264 4.01 -19.78 -4.69
CA PHE A 264 5.11 -20.58 -5.24
C PHE A 264 5.76 -19.91 -6.46
N LYS A 265 6.19 -18.64 -6.32
CA LYS A 265 7.24 -18.04 -7.16
C LYS A 265 8.56 -18.79 -6.95
N LYS A 266 8.65 -19.99 -7.55
CA LYS A 266 9.87 -20.79 -7.61
C LYS A 266 10.99 -19.90 -8.12
N LYS A 267 12.15 -19.95 -7.46
CA LYS A 267 13.41 -19.42 -8.02
C LYS A 267 13.49 -19.87 -9.48
N ILE A 268 13.66 -18.90 -10.40
CA ILE A 268 14.28 -19.21 -11.69
C ILE A 268 15.58 -19.95 -11.32
N PRO A 269 15.78 -21.20 -11.76
CA PRO A 269 17.00 -21.91 -11.41
C PRO A 269 18.18 -21.12 -11.99
N GLY A 270 19.01 -20.55 -11.12
CA GLY A 270 20.30 -20.01 -11.54
C GLY A 270 21.00 -21.12 -12.30
N LYS A 271 21.47 -20.83 -13.53
CA LYS A 271 22.01 -21.85 -14.45
C LYS A 271 22.96 -22.77 -13.66
N PRO A 272 22.82 -24.11 -13.75
CA PRO A 272 23.73 -25.01 -13.07
C PRO A 272 25.15 -24.65 -13.49
N LYS A 273 26.09 -24.58 -12.53
CA LYS A 273 27.47 -24.21 -12.81
C LYS A 273 28.05 -25.16 -13.85
N ALA A 274 28.25 -24.65 -15.07
CA ALA A 274 29.15 -25.29 -16.02
C ALA A 274 30.56 -25.29 -15.42
N THR A 275 31.33 -26.33 -15.73
CA THR A 275 32.69 -26.52 -15.24
C THR A 275 33.66 -25.47 -15.79
N GLU A 276 34.58 -25.06 -14.93
CA GLU A 276 35.94 -24.54 -15.16
C GLU A 276 36.31 -23.85 -16.49
N ASN A 277 36.97 -22.69 -16.34
CA ASN A 277 37.68 -21.92 -17.37
C ASN A 277 36.83 -21.32 -18.50
N GLU A 278 36.40 -20.08 -18.28
CA GLU A 278 36.97 -18.95 -19.03
C GLU A 278 37.00 -17.70 -18.13
N LYS A 279 37.87 -16.73 -18.43
CA LYS A 279 38.24 -15.58 -17.58
C LYS A 279 38.11 -14.28 -18.38
N ALA A 280 38.02 -13.15 -17.66
CA ALA A 280 38.21 -11.77 -18.16
C ALA A 280 37.04 -11.24 -19.04
N GLU A 281 36.59 -9.97 -19.03
CA GLU A 281 36.71 -8.76 -18.15
C GLU A 281 35.31 -8.06 -18.17
N GLU A 282 34.92 -7.00 -17.45
CA GLU A 282 35.52 -6.05 -16.48
C GLU A 282 34.78 -6.18 -15.12
N PHE A 283 35.23 -5.73 -13.93
CA PHE A 283 36.41 -4.97 -13.45
C PHE A 283 36.37 -3.43 -13.47
N TYR A 284 35.84 -2.84 -12.40
CA TYR A 284 36.30 -1.54 -11.88
C TYR A 284 36.70 -1.72 -10.42
N ASP A 285 38.00 -1.69 -10.14
CA ASP A 285 38.49 -1.40 -8.79
C ASP A 285 38.19 0.06 -8.45
N VAL A 286 37.71 0.28 -7.23
CA VAL A 286 38.03 1.50 -6.48
C VAL A 286 38.55 1.04 -5.13
N ASP A 287 39.82 0.61 -5.11
CA ASP A 287 40.60 0.60 -3.88
C ASP A 287 40.73 2.05 -3.40
N ASN A 288 39.98 2.38 -2.35
CA ASN A 288 40.34 3.42 -1.41
C ASN A 288 40.10 2.85 -0.01
N GLU A 289 41.02 3.11 0.91
CA GLU A 289 41.22 2.26 2.09
C GLU A 289 40.21 2.50 3.24
N GLU A 290 40.21 1.58 4.21
CA GLU A 290 39.39 1.51 5.44
C GLU A 290 37.89 1.10 5.22
N GLU A 291 37.52 -0.18 5.08
CA GLU A 291 37.49 -1.32 6.04
C GLU A 291 36.20 -1.44 6.91
N PRO A 292 35.63 -2.66 7.14
CA PRO A 292 35.46 -3.79 6.19
C PRO A 292 34.17 -4.69 6.30
N ALA A 293 33.47 -4.91 5.18
CA ALA A 293 32.76 -6.16 4.75
C ALA A 293 31.26 -6.43 5.12
N GLU A 294 30.86 -7.71 5.27
CA GLU A 294 29.53 -8.29 5.61
C GLU A 294 29.73 -9.34 6.75
N ARG A 295 28.75 -9.72 7.62
CA ARG A 295 28.39 -11.14 8.03
C ARG A 295 27.55 -11.46 9.32
N SER A 296 26.22 -11.49 9.19
CA SER A 296 25.19 -12.20 10.03
C SER A 296 25.11 -13.76 9.95
N GLU A 297 24.18 -14.43 10.68
CA GLU A 297 23.53 -15.79 10.48
C GLU A 297 22.92 -16.36 11.81
N ASP A 298 21.58 -16.41 12.01
CA ASP A 298 20.61 -17.55 11.86
C ASP A 298 20.36 -18.38 13.17
N ALA A 299 19.24 -19.11 13.46
CA ALA A 299 17.86 -19.25 12.92
C ALA A 299 16.92 -19.96 13.97
N SER A 300 15.61 -20.22 13.65
CA SER A 300 14.55 -20.98 14.43
C SER A 300 13.90 -20.29 15.65
N GLU A 301 12.68 -20.57 16.18
CA GLU A 301 11.38 -21.29 15.87
C GLU A 301 10.41 -20.98 17.08
N PHE A 302 9.06 -21.09 17.13
CA PHE A 302 7.92 -21.17 16.18
C PHE A 302 6.53 -21.31 16.93
N SER A 303 5.39 -21.00 16.27
CA SER A 303 3.98 -21.42 16.56
C SER A 303 3.20 -20.77 17.74
N THR A 304 1.86 -20.45 17.70
CA THR A 304 0.83 -20.24 16.65
C THR A 304 -0.40 -19.49 17.26
N THR A 305 -1.26 -18.83 16.44
CA THR A 305 -2.63 -18.27 16.71
C THR A 305 -2.75 -17.04 17.65
N SER A 306 -3.69 -16.08 17.46
CA SER A 306 -4.67 -15.80 16.39
C SER A 306 -5.06 -14.31 16.32
N GLU A 307 -5.52 -13.88 15.14
CA GLU A 307 -6.47 -12.80 14.80
C GLU A 307 -6.67 -11.58 15.74
N ALA A 308 -6.33 -10.37 15.24
CA ALA A 308 -7.00 -9.10 15.63
C ALA A 308 -6.69 -7.92 14.66
N TRP A 309 -7.63 -7.67 13.74
CA TRP A 309 -8.13 -6.37 13.23
C TRP A 309 -7.18 -5.18 12.90
N SER A 310 -7.18 -4.84 11.60
CA SER A 310 -7.17 -3.50 10.95
C SER A 310 -6.69 -2.26 11.72
N SER A 311 -5.72 -1.56 11.10
CA SER A 311 -5.48 -0.12 11.25
C SER A 311 -5.34 0.51 9.86
N GLU A 312 -6.21 1.44 9.50
CA GLU A 312 -6.26 2.08 8.17
C GLU A 312 -5.19 3.21 8.02
N ASP A 313 -4.53 3.56 9.12
CA ASP A 313 -3.67 4.75 9.28
C ASP A 313 -2.31 4.73 8.51
N GLU A 314 -1.98 3.68 7.73
CA GLU A 314 -0.78 3.67 6.87
C GLU A 314 -1.02 4.29 5.47
N TYR A 315 -2.27 4.69 5.19
CA TYR A 315 -2.73 5.30 3.93
C TYR A 315 -3.42 6.67 4.11
N GLY A 316 -3.58 7.15 5.36
CA GLY A 316 -4.43 8.31 5.69
C GLY A 316 -3.92 9.72 5.33
N SER A 317 -2.80 9.85 4.61
CA SER A 317 -2.32 11.16 4.13
C SER A 317 -3.03 11.55 2.83
N SER A 318 -4.00 12.47 2.90
CA SER A 318 -4.66 13.03 1.71
C SER A 318 -3.61 13.58 0.72
N PRO A 319 -3.66 13.19 -0.57
CA PRO A 319 -2.64 13.63 -1.52
C PRO A 319 -2.72 15.12 -1.94
N VAL A 320 -3.77 15.87 -1.62
CA VAL A 320 -4.14 17.06 -2.44
C VAL A 320 -4.42 18.35 -1.68
N LYS A 321 -3.92 19.48 -2.22
CA LYS A 321 -4.36 20.84 -1.86
C LYS A 321 -5.85 21.01 -2.23
N THR A 322 -6.76 20.98 -1.25
CA THR A 322 -8.22 20.98 -1.47
C THR A 322 -8.71 21.96 -2.55
N TYR A 323 -9.57 21.49 -3.46
CA TYR A 323 -10.24 22.32 -4.46
C TYR A 323 -10.89 23.60 -3.87
N PRO A 324 -10.88 24.74 -4.60
CA PRO A 324 -11.45 25.99 -4.09
C PRO A 324 -12.96 25.86 -3.83
N LYS A 325 -13.31 25.82 -2.54
CA LYS A 325 -14.65 25.58 -2.02
C LYS A 325 -15.66 26.60 -2.57
N LYS A 326 -16.86 26.15 -2.97
CA LYS A 326 -18.00 27.04 -3.26
C LYS A 326 -18.23 27.98 -2.08
N GLN A 327 -18.33 29.29 -2.37
CA GLN A 327 -18.49 30.34 -1.36
C GLN A 327 -19.69 30.05 -0.45
N GLY A 328 -19.42 29.82 0.84
CA GLY A 328 -20.44 29.49 1.86
C GLY A 328 -20.16 28.21 2.64
N ALA A 329 -19.33 27.29 2.13
CA ALA A 329 -18.86 26.15 2.92
C ALA A 329 -17.97 26.63 4.08
N ARG A 330 -18.23 26.16 5.31
CA ARG A 330 -17.33 26.37 6.46
C ARG A 330 -16.01 25.64 6.22
N ASP A 331 -14.92 26.12 6.82
CA ASP A 331 -13.62 25.46 6.71
C ASP A 331 -13.55 24.18 7.57
N GLY A 332 -14.20 23.11 7.10
CA GLY A 332 -13.73 21.76 7.36
C GLY A 332 -12.35 21.63 6.72
N GLY A 333 -11.31 21.60 7.55
CA GLY A 333 -9.97 21.23 7.13
C GLY A 333 -9.57 19.92 7.77
N ALA A 334 -8.43 19.38 7.30
CA ALA A 334 -7.83 18.11 7.71
C ALA A 334 -8.11 17.78 9.18
N THR A 335 -8.95 16.78 9.39
CA THR A 335 -9.42 16.39 10.71
C THR A 335 -8.57 15.23 11.20
N GLU A 336 -7.38 15.57 11.73
CA GLU A 336 -6.53 14.60 12.40
C GLU A 336 -7.35 13.78 13.42
N SER A 337 -7.34 12.48 13.20
CA SER A 337 -8.02 11.47 14.00
C SER A 337 -7.27 11.22 15.32
N ASN A 338 -7.89 10.43 16.20
CA ASN A 338 -7.14 9.80 17.28
C ASN A 338 -6.25 8.72 16.66
N LYS A 339 -4.93 8.79 16.87
CA LYS A 339 -3.99 7.81 16.28
C LYS A 339 -3.65 6.70 17.27
N LEU A 340 -3.70 5.44 16.84
CA LEU A 340 -3.14 4.31 17.58
C LEU A 340 -1.61 4.41 17.55
N MET A 341 -1.00 4.53 18.72
CA MET A 341 0.44 4.78 18.89
C MET A 341 1.24 3.49 19.13
N GLY A 342 0.60 2.48 19.73
CA GLY A 342 1.23 1.22 20.11
C GLY A 342 0.31 0.32 20.93
N THR A 343 0.67 -0.96 21.00
CA THR A 343 -0.09 -2.01 21.72
C THR A 343 0.87 -2.86 22.54
N SER A 344 0.74 -2.86 23.86
CA SER A 344 1.49 -3.77 24.74
C SER A 344 0.67 -5.02 25.04
N LYS A 345 1.27 -6.20 24.75
CA LYS A 345 0.79 -7.51 25.19
C LYS A 345 1.45 -7.80 26.55
N THR A 346 0.78 -7.51 27.66
CA THR A 346 1.31 -7.97 28.96
C THR A 346 1.20 -9.49 29.09
N VAL A 347 2.16 -10.12 29.77
CA VAL A 347 2.13 -11.56 30.04
C VAL A 347 1.15 -11.81 31.20
N GLY A 348 -0.14 -11.86 30.88
CA GLY A 348 -1.21 -12.10 31.86
C GLY A 348 -2.63 -12.03 31.28
N GLY A 349 -2.85 -11.19 30.27
CA GLY A 349 -4.15 -11.07 29.56
C GLY A 349 -4.49 -9.62 29.22
N ASP A 350 -4.24 -8.70 30.14
CA ASP A 350 -4.50 -7.26 29.99
C ASP A 350 -3.72 -6.71 28.78
N ARG A 351 -4.45 -6.38 27.71
CA ARG A 351 -3.91 -5.67 26.54
C ARG A 351 -3.99 -4.17 26.82
N ALA A 352 -2.85 -3.49 26.79
CA ALA A 352 -2.77 -2.04 26.92
C ALA A 352 -2.57 -1.38 25.54
N PHE A 353 -3.34 -0.35 25.25
CA PHE A 353 -3.34 0.39 24.00
C PHE A 353 -3.00 1.85 24.27
N VAL A 354 -2.08 2.41 23.51
CA VAL A 354 -1.70 3.83 23.63
C VAL A 354 -2.28 4.59 22.45
N TRP A 355 -3.07 5.63 22.73
CA TRP A 355 -3.78 6.41 21.70
C TRP A 355 -3.52 7.91 21.89
N ARG A 356 -3.02 8.58 20.83
CA ARG A 356 -2.95 10.05 20.78
C ARG A 356 -4.37 10.59 20.56
N THR A 357 -4.91 11.34 21.53
CA THR A 357 -6.17 12.08 21.29
C THR A 357 -5.94 13.25 20.35
N LYS A 358 -6.90 13.48 19.43
CA LYS A 358 -7.01 14.64 18.56
C LYS A 358 -6.67 15.94 19.30
N VAL A 359 -5.75 16.71 18.74
CA VAL A 359 -5.45 18.06 19.21
C VAL A 359 -6.61 18.97 18.80
N SER A 360 -7.39 19.43 19.77
CA SER A 360 -8.72 20.03 19.53
C SER A 360 -8.70 21.46 18.96
N ASN A 361 -7.51 22.06 18.81
CA ASN A 361 -7.30 23.41 18.33
C ASN A 361 -6.18 23.43 17.29
N ARG A 362 -6.47 23.91 16.06
CA ARG A 362 -5.49 23.93 14.94
C ARG A 362 -4.20 24.70 15.28
N ARG A 363 -4.22 25.63 16.25
CA ARG A 363 -3.00 26.33 16.74
C ARG A 363 -2.11 25.47 17.64
N GLN A 364 -2.70 24.57 18.43
CA GLN A 364 -1.93 23.60 19.22
C GLN A 364 -1.47 22.42 18.35
N ALA A 365 -2.20 22.08 17.28
CA ALA A 365 -1.77 21.09 16.31
C ALA A 365 -0.65 21.60 15.39
N ALA A 366 -0.68 22.89 15.05
CA ALA A 366 0.32 23.52 14.18
C ALA A 366 1.62 23.83 14.94
N ARG A 367 2.54 22.86 14.90
CA ARG A 367 4.01 22.99 15.05
C ARG A 367 4.51 23.84 16.22
N HIS A 368 5.15 23.19 17.19
CA HIS A 368 6.16 23.83 18.06
C HIS A 368 5.69 25.08 18.86
N GLU A 369 4.40 25.42 18.90
CA GLU A 369 3.88 26.52 19.75
C GLU A 369 4.22 26.22 21.23
N ALA A 370 4.83 27.21 21.90
CA ALA A 370 5.37 27.05 23.24
C ALA A 370 4.28 26.64 24.25
N GLY A 371 4.34 25.40 24.74
CA GLY A 371 3.37 24.83 25.67
C GLY A 371 2.12 24.18 25.05
N GLY A 372 2.10 23.93 23.73
CA GLY A 372 0.91 23.46 22.99
C GLY A 372 0.81 21.96 22.64
N GLY A 373 1.55 21.07 23.30
CA GLY A 373 1.73 19.66 22.90
C GLY A 373 0.51 18.74 22.99
N ALA A 374 0.61 17.58 22.33
CA ALA A 374 -0.45 16.58 22.26
C ALA A 374 -0.70 15.85 23.59
N ASN A 375 -1.76 15.03 23.64
CA ASN A 375 -2.11 14.20 24.81
C ASN A 375 -2.21 12.72 24.39
N MET A 376 -1.59 11.82 25.17
CA MET A 376 -1.65 10.37 24.96
C MET A 376 -2.44 9.72 26.08
N ASN A 377 -3.30 8.78 25.72
CA ASN A 377 -4.19 8.07 26.64
C ASN A 377 -3.78 6.60 26.63
N VAL A 378 -3.71 5.99 27.81
CA VAL A 378 -3.47 4.55 27.95
C VAL A 378 -4.79 3.90 28.31
N LEU A 379 -5.22 2.98 27.47
CA LEU A 379 -6.47 2.24 27.58
C LEU A 379 -6.15 0.76 27.84
N ARG A 380 -6.92 0.10 28.69
CA ARG A 380 -6.87 -1.35 28.89
C ARG A 380 -8.13 -1.95 28.31
N MET A 381 -8.01 -3.12 27.67
CA MET A 381 -9.18 -3.95 27.40
C MET A 381 -9.33 -5.02 28.50
N ASP A 382 -10.53 -5.08 29.09
CA ASP A 382 -10.93 -6.05 30.11
C ASP A 382 -12.12 -6.91 29.62
N ALA A 383 -12.92 -7.46 30.54
CA ALA A 383 -14.08 -8.29 30.21
C ALA A 383 -15.36 -7.49 29.89
N ASP A 384 -15.46 -6.24 30.35
CA ASP A 384 -16.63 -5.36 30.18
C ASP A 384 -16.42 -4.35 29.03
N GLY A 385 -15.18 -4.03 28.67
CA GLY A 385 -14.87 -3.25 27.47
C GLY A 385 -13.46 -2.67 27.43
N LEU A 386 -13.38 -1.39 27.02
CA LEU A 386 -12.13 -0.62 26.92
C LEU A 386 -12.13 0.50 27.98
N GLU A 387 -11.39 0.30 29.07
CA GLU A 387 -11.25 1.24 30.19
C GLU A 387 -10.08 2.21 29.92
N GLN A 388 -10.25 3.50 30.23
CA GLN A 388 -9.12 4.43 30.26
C GLN A 388 -8.37 4.33 31.61
N VAL A 389 -7.14 3.83 31.58
CA VAL A 389 -6.29 3.65 32.77
C VAL A 389 -5.59 4.95 33.16
N THR A 390 -5.02 5.68 32.19
CA THR A 390 -4.29 6.93 32.47
C THR A 390 -4.19 7.86 31.25
N ARG A 391 -3.62 9.05 31.44
CA ARG A 391 -3.44 10.08 30.41
C ARG A 391 -2.19 10.92 30.68
N ILE A 392 -1.26 10.91 29.72
CA ILE A 392 -0.12 11.81 29.66
C ILE A 392 -0.59 13.08 28.94
N ASN A 393 -0.55 14.22 29.64
CA ASN A 393 -1.09 15.48 29.16
C ASN A 393 0.01 16.43 28.70
N ASN A 394 -0.26 17.18 27.63
CA ASN A 394 0.60 18.24 27.09
C ASN A 394 2.08 17.81 26.96
N ILE A 395 2.36 16.92 26.01
CA ILE A 395 3.71 16.37 25.80
C ILE A 395 4.59 17.45 25.18
N LEU A 396 5.55 17.94 25.97
CA LEU A 396 6.51 18.97 25.57
C LEU A 396 7.94 18.42 25.57
N TYR A 397 8.75 18.94 24.65
CA TYR A 397 10.20 18.79 24.66
C TYR A 397 10.85 20.15 24.45
N LYS A 398 11.87 20.51 25.23
CA LYS A 398 12.53 21.85 25.25
C LYS A 398 11.60 23.08 25.45
N GLY A 399 10.28 22.90 25.54
CA GLY A 399 9.24 23.93 25.62
C GLY A 399 8.25 23.87 24.44
N GLU A 400 8.65 23.21 23.36
CA GLU A 400 7.92 23.01 22.11
C GLU A 400 6.92 21.85 22.24
N GLY A 401 5.81 21.93 21.52
CA GLY A 401 4.75 20.91 21.52
C GLY A 401 5.07 19.71 20.63
N VAL A 402 5.14 18.52 21.22
CA VAL A 402 5.33 17.24 20.50
C VAL A 402 3.97 16.66 20.14
N CYS A 403 3.84 16.09 18.94
CA CYS A 403 2.63 15.47 18.41
C CYS A 403 2.89 14.02 17.93
N PRO A 404 3.23 13.07 18.84
CA PRO A 404 3.80 11.78 18.47
C PRO A 404 3.00 10.99 17.41
N THR A 405 3.70 10.31 16.51
CA THR A 405 3.12 9.58 15.37
C THR A 405 3.30 8.07 15.42
N ALA A 406 4.26 7.57 16.21
CA ALA A 406 4.41 6.18 16.65
C ALA A 406 5.15 6.13 18.01
N CYS A 407 4.98 5.05 18.79
CA CYS A 407 5.68 4.88 20.07
C CYS A 407 6.15 3.44 20.33
N MET A 408 7.12 3.28 21.23
CA MET A 408 7.61 1.97 21.68
C MET A 408 7.99 2.00 23.16
N MET A 409 7.66 0.95 23.93
CA MET A 409 8.12 0.78 25.31
C MET A 409 9.61 0.43 25.34
N HIS A 410 10.35 0.92 26.34
CA HIS A 410 11.81 0.78 26.40
C HIS A 410 12.36 0.72 27.83
N GLU A 411 13.54 0.10 27.98
CA GLU A 411 14.24 -0.09 29.26
C GLU A 411 13.35 -0.65 30.40
N GLY A 412 12.54 -1.68 30.11
CA GLY A 412 11.71 -2.37 31.10
C GLY A 412 10.56 -1.50 31.62
N ASP A 413 9.79 -0.92 30.70
CA ASP A 413 8.65 -0.02 30.94
C ASP A 413 8.99 1.28 31.73
N ASN A 414 10.27 1.60 31.93
CA ASN A 414 10.70 2.87 32.54
C ASN A 414 10.63 4.05 31.55
N LYS A 415 10.78 3.76 30.25
CA LYS A 415 10.84 4.75 29.18
C LYS A 415 9.87 4.42 28.05
N MET A 416 9.50 5.45 27.30
CA MET A 416 8.78 5.34 26.04
C MET A 416 9.51 6.14 24.97
N LEU A 417 9.83 5.49 23.86
CA LEU A 417 10.35 6.14 22.67
C LEU A 417 9.19 6.64 21.82
N LEU A 418 9.35 7.83 21.25
CA LEU A 418 8.35 8.55 20.49
C LEU A 418 8.98 9.00 19.16
N LEU A 419 8.29 8.74 18.06
CA LEU A 419 8.54 9.40 16.79
C LEU A 419 7.59 10.59 16.64
N ASP A 420 8.04 11.66 16.01
CA ASP A 420 7.21 12.77 15.53
C ASP A 420 7.47 12.97 14.03
N HIS A 421 6.40 13.14 13.26
CA HIS A 421 6.45 13.38 11.81
C HIS A 421 5.56 14.58 11.42
N SER A 422 5.25 15.47 12.36
CA SER A 422 4.48 16.70 12.10
C SER A 422 5.31 17.82 11.45
N ASP A 423 6.64 17.74 11.53
CA ASP A 423 7.57 18.52 10.72
C ASP A 423 8.63 17.58 10.09
N PRO A 424 8.82 17.57 8.75
CA PRO A 424 9.84 16.76 8.09
C PRO A 424 11.28 17.03 8.57
N ALA A 425 11.56 18.22 9.12
CA ALA A 425 12.88 18.56 9.68
C ALA A 425 13.20 17.82 11.00
N ASP A 426 12.19 17.23 11.66
CA ASP A 426 12.35 16.44 12.88
C ASP A 426 12.29 14.91 12.62
N ALA A 427 12.07 14.49 11.37
CA ALA A 427 11.75 13.11 11.06
C ALA A 427 12.93 12.11 11.20
N ASP A 428 14.17 12.58 11.40
CA ASP A 428 15.34 11.76 11.76
C ASP A 428 15.59 11.65 13.28
N LYS A 429 14.69 12.21 14.10
CA LYS A 429 14.80 12.24 15.55
C LYS A 429 13.96 11.16 16.23
N VAL A 430 14.46 10.68 17.36
CA VAL A 430 13.73 9.82 18.29
C VAL A 430 13.72 10.50 19.66
N LEU A 431 12.52 10.80 20.16
CA LEU A 431 12.32 11.45 21.45
C LEU A 431 12.11 10.38 22.52
N CYS A 432 12.79 10.53 23.66
CA CYS A 432 12.73 9.57 24.76
C CYS A 432 12.05 10.20 25.98
N MET A 433 10.91 9.63 26.36
CA MET A 433 10.11 10.00 27.53
C MET A 433 10.44 9.11 28.73
N ASP A 434 10.70 9.73 29.87
CA ASP A 434 10.69 9.06 31.17
C ASP A 434 9.23 8.94 31.64
N LEU A 435 8.78 7.71 31.88
CA LEU A 435 7.39 7.43 32.27
C LEU A 435 7.11 7.66 33.76
N ASN A 436 8.15 7.68 34.61
CA ASN A 436 8.05 8.04 36.03
C ASN A 436 7.87 9.55 36.20
N VAL A 437 8.48 10.34 35.31
CA VAL A 437 8.39 11.82 35.31
C VAL A 437 7.28 12.33 34.39
N GLY A 438 6.85 11.54 33.40
CA GLY A 438 5.84 11.89 32.41
C GLY A 438 6.28 12.96 31.41
N LYS A 439 7.58 13.00 31.06
CA LYS A 439 8.18 14.07 30.24
C LYS A 439 9.22 13.52 29.26
N VAL A 440 9.37 14.18 28.11
CA VAL A 440 10.48 13.94 27.20
C VAL A 440 11.77 14.49 27.83
N VAL A 441 12.76 13.62 28.03
CA VAL A 441 14.02 13.92 28.73
C VAL A 441 15.24 13.91 27.80
N GLN A 442 15.19 13.15 26.71
CA GLN A 442 16.29 12.97 25.77
C GLN A 442 15.78 12.96 24.31
N GLU A 443 16.68 13.26 23.38
CA GLU A 443 16.50 13.27 21.93
C GLU A 443 17.71 12.55 21.35
N TRP A 444 17.48 11.69 20.37
CA TRP A 444 18.52 10.96 19.65
C TRP A 444 18.37 11.17 18.15
N ASN A 445 19.46 11.38 17.44
CA ASN A 445 19.48 11.74 16.02
C ASN A 445 20.05 10.61 15.16
N ALA A 446 19.33 10.27 14.08
CA ALA A 446 19.66 9.21 13.15
C ALA A 446 20.51 9.67 11.95
N ASP A 447 21.15 10.84 12.03
CA ASP A 447 22.01 11.46 11.01
C ASP A 447 21.33 11.52 9.62
N SER A 448 20.34 12.40 9.52
CA SER A 448 19.54 12.67 8.31
C SER A 448 18.76 11.47 7.74
N MET A 449 18.82 10.28 8.36
CA MET A 449 17.94 9.17 8.01
C MET A 449 16.62 9.29 8.76
N ARG A 450 15.56 9.64 8.02
CA ARG A 450 14.18 9.56 8.51
C ARG A 450 13.92 8.21 9.20
N VAL A 451 13.24 8.21 10.34
CA VAL A 451 12.83 7.01 11.08
C VAL A 451 11.32 6.85 10.92
N ASN A 452 10.84 5.89 10.12
CA ASN A 452 9.40 5.63 9.94
C ASN A 452 8.84 4.61 10.94
N SER A 453 9.70 3.84 11.61
CA SER A 453 9.29 2.82 12.58
C SER A 453 10.36 2.57 13.62
N LEU A 454 9.91 2.35 14.87
CA LEU A 454 10.73 1.88 15.98
C LEU A 454 10.55 0.37 16.13
N ILE A 455 11.65 -0.35 16.25
CA ILE A 455 11.73 -1.80 16.33
C ILE A 455 12.63 -2.13 17.53
N PRO A 456 12.28 -3.06 18.43
CA PRO A 456 13.18 -3.43 19.52
C PRO A 456 14.34 -4.28 18.98
N THR A 457 15.54 -4.22 19.56
CA THR A 457 16.71 -4.99 19.08
C THR A 457 16.51 -6.51 19.16
N SER A 458 15.66 -6.99 20.07
CA SER A 458 15.13 -8.35 20.10
C SER A 458 13.68 -8.32 20.57
N LYS A 459 12.94 -9.42 20.38
CA LYS A 459 11.53 -9.56 20.82
C LYS A 459 11.31 -9.19 22.30
N THR A 460 12.30 -9.39 23.16
CA THR A 460 12.20 -9.14 24.61
C THR A 460 12.85 -7.84 25.09
N ALA A 461 13.56 -7.10 24.21
CA ALA A 461 14.36 -5.93 24.62
C ALA A 461 13.54 -4.81 25.29
N GLN A 462 12.26 -4.65 24.93
CA GLN A 462 11.36 -3.67 25.58
C GLN A 462 11.18 -3.94 27.09
N SER A 463 11.24 -5.22 27.49
CA SER A 463 11.06 -5.69 28.88
C SER A 463 12.38 -5.90 29.62
N THR A 464 13.53 -5.58 29.02
CA THR A 464 14.85 -5.65 29.68
C THR A 464 15.46 -4.25 29.79
N GLY A 465 16.59 -4.13 30.50
CA GLY A 465 17.38 -2.89 30.53
C GLY A 465 18.21 -2.65 29.27
N GLU A 466 17.78 -3.16 28.10
CA GLU A 466 18.45 -2.90 26.84
C GLU A 466 18.20 -1.45 26.40
N GLN A 467 19.26 -0.77 25.98
CA GLN A 467 19.25 0.64 25.60
C GLN A 467 19.24 0.81 24.08
N CYS A 468 19.82 -0.14 23.34
CA CYS A 468 19.84 -0.11 21.89
C CYS A 468 18.48 -0.54 21.31
N PHE A 469 18.03 0.21 20.30
CA PHE A 469 16.82 -0.08 19.54
C PHE A 469 17.12 0.03 18.03
N MET A 470 16.16 -0.30 17.18
CA MET A 470 16.29 -0.24 15.72
C MET A 470 15.31 0.76 15.13
N GLY A 471 15.79 1.51 14.13
CA GLY A 471 14.99 2.36 13.25
C GLY A 471 14.89 1.75 11.85
N MET A 472 13.80 2.06 11.15
CA MET A 472 13.59 1.67 9.75
C MET A 472 12.93 2.79 8.96
N ASN A 473 13.26 2.90 7.67
CA ASN A 473 12.52 3.64 6.65
C ASN A 473 12.44 2.83 5.35
N ASP A 474 11.75 3.36 4.33
CA ASP A 474 11.46 2.74 3.03
C ASP A 474 12.64 2.02 2.36
N LYS A 475 13.89 2.45 2.62
CA LYS A 475 15.12 1.94 2.01
C LYS A 475 16.17 1.40 2.98
N ALA A 476 16.03 1.58 4.29
CA ALA A 476 17.09 1.27 5.24
C ALA A 476 16.59 0.78 6.61
N VAL A 477 17.44 -0.01 7.28
CA VAL A 477 17.30 -0.42 8.68
C VAL A 477 18.61 -0.10 9.41
N PHE A 478 18.53 0.36 10.65
CA PHE A 478 19.69 0.80 11.43
C PHE A 478 19.50 0.58 12.94
N VAL A 479 20.60 0.36 13.65
CA VAL A 479 20.63 0.31 15.12
C VAL A 479 20.95 1.71 15.65
N MET A 480 20.18 2.13 16.65
CA MET A 480 20.38 3.35 17.42
C MET A 480 20.89 2.97 18.82
N ASP A 481 22.00 3.56 19.24
CA ASP A 481 22.60 3.38 20.56
C ASP A 481 22.64 4.73 21.31
N PRO A 482 21.83 4.91 22.36
CA PRO A 482 21.81 6.12 23.20
C PRO A 482 23.14 6.52 23.84
N ARG A 483 24.13 5.62 23.86
CA ARG A 483 25.47 5.84 24.46
C ARG A 483 26.48 6.41 23.47
N LEU A 484 26.17 6.40 22.17
CA LEU A 484 26.99 7.06 21.15
C LEU A 484 26.59 8.53 21.04
N ASP A 485 27.55 9.42 21.25
CA ASP A 485 27.45 10.87 21.00
C ASP A 485 28.59 11.32 20.04
N SER A 486 29.03 10.40 19.18
CA SER A 486 30.12 10.64 18.23
C SER A 486 29.57 11.32 16.98
N ARG A 487 30.02 12.54 16.70
CA ARG A 487 29.65 13.31 15.49
C ARG A 487 28.14 13.60 15.37
N ASN A 488 27.47 13.89 16.48
CA ASN A 488 26.04 14.22 16.57
C ASN A 488 25.08 13.10 16.11
N THR A 489 25.52 11.83 16.07
CA THR A 489 24.66 10.70 15.71
C THR A 489 24.67 9.60 16.76
N ASN A 490 23.49 9.02 16.98
CA ASN A 490 23.31 7.81 17.78
C ASN A 490 23.23 6.55 16.89
N ARG A 491 23.34 6.69 15.55
CA ARG A 491 23.21 5.59 14.58
C ARG A 491 24.46 4.72 14.58
N ALA A 492 24.41 3.60 15.30
CA ALA A 492 25.54 2.69 15.54
C ALA A 492 25.84 1.77 14.35
N GLN A 493 24.80 1.29 13.68
CA GLN A 493 24.89 0.28 12.62
C GLN A 493 23.84 0.58 11.55
N THR A 494 24.06 0.23 10.29
CA THR A 494 23.13 0.51 9.20
C THR A 494 23.19 -0.59 8.14
N TYR A 495 22.08 -0.81 7.43
CA TYR A 495 22.05 -1.43 6.12
C TYR A 495 21.00 -0.71 5.27
N ALA A 496 21.44 -0.16 4.14
CA ALA A 496 20.60 0.59 3.21
C ALA A 496 20.63 -0.06 1.82
N TYR A 497 19.45 -0.14 1.19
CA TYR A 497 19.32 -0.56 -0.19
C TYR A 497 19.66 0.60 -1.14
N ALA A 498 20.33 0.29 -2.26
CA ALA A 498 20.64 1.25 -3.32
C ALA A 498 19.39 1.68 -4.12
N SER A 499 18.35 0.85 -4.10
CA SER A 499 17.01 1.14 -4.60
C SER A 499 16.05 1.40 -3.43
N ASN A 500 15.01 2.22 -3.65
CA ASN A 500 13.89 2.29 -2.73
C ASN A 500 13.08 1.01 -2.87
N VAL A 501 13.02 0.20 -1.80
CA VAL A 501 12.31 -1.09 -1.78
C VAL A 501 11.00 -1.04 -0.98
N LYS A 502 10.56 0.17 -0.61
CA LYS A 502 9.30 0.51 0.09
C LYS A 502 9.01 -0.35 1.31
N LEU A 503 10.00 -0.50 2.20
CA LEU A 503 9.85 -1.16 3.50
C LEU A 503 8.72 -0.50 4.32
N SER A 504 7.81 -1.31 4.85
CA SER A 504 6.60 -0.86 5.57
C SER A 504 6.47 -1.47 6.96
N ALA A 505 6.99 -2.69 7.18
CA ALA A 505 6.89 -3.37 8.47
C ALA A 505 8.16 -4.14 8.83
N ALA A 506 8.37 -4.37 10.13
CA ALA A 506 9.46 -5.18 10.63
C ALA A 506 9.14 -5.82 11.98
N ALA A 507 9.81 -6.93 12.29
CA ALA A 507 9.83 -7.53 13.62
C ALA A 507 11.16 -8.28 13.88
N THR A 508 11.62 -8.22 15.13
CA THR A 508 12.79 -8.94 15.65
C THR A 508 12.38 -10.12 16.53
N ASP A 509 13.10 -11.23 16.45
CA ASP A 509 12.89 -12.40 17.32
C ASP A 509 13.73 -12.34 18.60
N GLY A 510 13.61 -13.35 19.46
CA GLY A 510 14.36 -13.42 20.73
C GLY A 510 15.88 -13.55 20.59
N GLY A 511 16.39 -13.85 19.39
CA GLY A 511 17.81 -13.91 19.06
C GLY A 511 18.34 -12.68 18.32
N GLY A 512 17.53 -11.63 18.14
CA GLY A 512 17.91 -10.42 17.41
C GLY A 512 17.97 -10.58 15.89
N ARG A 513 17.45 -11.69 15.36
CA ARG A 513 17.21 -11.86 13.91
C ARG A 513 15.92 -11.14 13.56
N PHE A 514 15.74 -10.72 12.30
CA PHE A 514 14.60 -9.87 11.95
C PHE A 514 14.08 -10.07 10.54
N ALA A 515 12.77 -9.90 10.38
CA ALA A 515 12.13 -9.86 9.08
C ALA A 515 11.69 -8.42 8.77
N LEU A 516 12.00 -7.94 7.57
CA LEU A 516 11.42 -6.73 7.00
C LEU A 516 10.37 -7.12 5.94
N GLY A 517 9.23 -6.45 5.94
CA GLY A 517 8.19 -6.55 4.91
C GLY A 517 8.07 -5.23 4.15
N ASN A 518 7.60 -5.30 2.90
CA ASN A 518 7.42 -4.12 2.05
C ASN A 518 6.02 -4.02 1.42
N ARG A 519 5.74 -2.85 0.83
CA ARG A 519 4.45 -2.51 0.19
C ARG A 519 4.10 -3.33 -1.07
N VAL A 520 5.02 -4.18 -1.56
CA VAL A 520 4.81 -5.07 -2.72
C VAL A 520 4.67 -6.55 -2.30
N GLY A 521 4.74 -6.86 -1.01
CA GLY A 521 4.52 -8.23 -0.53
C GLY A 521 5.73 -9.15 -0.67
N GLU A 522 6.92 -8.60 -0.38
CA GLU A 522 8.16 -9.34 -0.22
C GLU A 522 8.62 -9.30 1.25
N TYR A 523 8.97 -10.47 1.81
CA TYR A 523 9.68 -10.54 3.09
C TYR A 523 11.18 -10.68 2.85
N ARG A 524 11.96 -9.83 3.50
CA ARG A 524 13.42 -9.81 3.49
C ARG A 524 13.90 -10.29 4.85
N LEU A 525 14.41 -11.51 4.92
CA LEU A 525 14.81 -12.16 6.18
C LEU A 525 16.29 -11.89 6.48
N PHE A 526 16.52 -11.30 7.64
CA PHE A 526 17.81 -10.98 8.24
C PHE A 526 17.98 -11.71 9.57
N ASP A 527 19.21 -11.66 10.05
CA ASP A 527 19.81 -12.69 10.87
C ASP A 527 20.84 -12.11 11.85
N GLY A 528 20.60 -10.86 12.26
CA GLY A 528 21.14 -10.18 13.43
C GLY A 528 22.58 -9.67 13.32
N GLN A 529 23.55 -10.55 13.08
CA GLN A 529 24.97 -10.20 13.29
C GLN A 529 25.52 -9.20 12.25
N THR A 530 26.51 -8.45 12.67
CA THR A 530 27.17 -7.41 11.89
C THR A 530 28.26 -7.97 10.99
N ASN A 531 28.88 -7.09 10.23
CA ASN A 531 30.17 -7.33 9.60
C ASN A 531 31.35 -7.01 10.52
N LYS A 532 32.57 -7.14 9.97
CA LYS A 532 33.78 -6.60 10.58
C LYS A 532 33.76 -5.05 10.63
N GLU A 533 32.87 -4.41 9.85
CA GLU A 533 32.60 -2.97 9.70
C GLU A 533 31.64 -2.39 10.77
N GLY A 534 31.06 -3.24 11.63
CA GLY A 534 29.97 -2.89 12.56
C GLY A 534 28.58 -2.67 11.94
N GLN A 535 28.48 -2.42 10.64
CA GLN A 535 27.22 -2.36 9.88
C GLN A 535 26.45 -3.71 9.80
N ILE A 536 25.17 -3.63 9.41
CA ILE A 536 24.26 -4.77 9.30
C ILE A 536 24.50 -5.50 7.95
N LYS A 537 24.43 -6.83 7.92
CA LYS A 537 24.60 -7.62 6.68
C LYS A 537 23.32 -7.66 5.82
N ARG A 538 23.44 -7.87 4.50
CA ARG A 538 22.28 -8.17 3.63
C ARG A 538 21.49 -9.40 4.06
N CYS A 539 20.19 -9.38 3.80
CA CYS A 539 19.25 -10.47 4.02
C CYS A 539 19.70 -11.83 3.46
N LYS A 540 19.38 -12.91 4.17
CA LYS A 540 19.55 -14.32 3.73
C LYS A 540 18.63 -14.69 2.58
N THR A 541 17.36 -14.35 2.77
CA THR A 541 16.26 -14.96 2.06
C THR A 541 15.26 -13.88 1.71
N LEU A 542 14.95 -13.80 0.41
CA LEU A 542 13.95 -12.91 -0.15
C LEU A 542 12.74 -13.76 -0.54
N LEU A 543 11.67 -13.72 0.26
CA LEU A 543 10.41 -14.40 0.00
C LEU A 543 9.50 -13.46 -0.79
N LYS A 544 9.52 -13.57 -2.11
CA LYS A 544 8.57 -12.89 -3.01
C LYS A 544 7.33 -13.77 -3.16
N GLY A 545 6.12 -13.28 -2.86
CA GLY A 545 4.93 -14.11 -3.15
C GLY A 545 3.58 -13.78 -2.50
N THR A 546 3.43 -12.77 -1.63
CA THR A 546 2.07 -12.34 -1.25
C THR A 546 1.51 -11.43 -2.34
N GLY A 547 2.23 -10.35 -2.66
CA GLY A 547 1.79 -9.36 -3.66
C GLY A 547 0.71 -8.40 -3.15
N ASP A 548 0.46 -8.40 -1.84
CA ASP A 548 -0.28 -7.40 -1.07
C ASP A 548 0.72 -6.72 -0.09
N PRO A 549 0.51 -5.44 0.29
CA PRO A 549 1.39 -4.74 1.23
C PRO A 549 1.52 -5.44 2.58
N ILE A 550 2.75 -5.55 3.09
CA ILE A 550 2.99 -6.09 4.44
C ILE A 550 2.96 -4.94 5.43
N ILE A 551 1.77 -4.65 5.97
CA ILE A 551 1.52 -3.56 6.94
C ILE A 551 2.02 -3.88 8.35
N LYS A 552 2.24 -5.16 8.67
CA LYS A 552 2.75 -5.59 9.98
C LYS A 552 3.42 -6.96 9.91
N VAL A 553 4.43 -7.16 10.76
CA VAL A 553 5.03 -8.47 11.05
C VAL A 553 4.94 -8.70 12.56
N ASP A 554 4.74 -9.95 12.96
CA ASP A 554 4.88 -10.43 14.34
C ASP A 554 5.63 -11.77 14.26
N VAL A 555 6.42 -12.10 15.28
CA VAL A 555 7.23 -13.33 15.33
C VAL A 555 7.00 -14.05 16.64
N THR A 556 6.84 -15.37 16.58
CA THR A 556 6.57 -16.26 17.72
C THR A 556 7.82 -16.53 18.54
#